data_AF-A0A9D9PTX4-F1
#
_entry.id   AF-A0A9D9PTX4-F1
#
_cell.length_a   1.000
_cell.length_b   1.000
_cell.length_c   1.000
_cell.angle_alpha   90.00
_cell.angle_beta   90.00
_cell.angle_gamma   90.00
#
_symmetry.space_group_name_H-M   'P 1'
#
loop_
_entity.id
_entity.type
_entity.pdbx_description
1 polymer ?
#
loop_
_entity_poly.entity_id
_entity_poly.type
_entity_poly.pdbx_seq_one_letter_code
_entity_poly.pdbx_strand_id
1 'polypeptide(L)'
;MARTVFGNELVKTFRRWRSYIAFVTIGIVVPLVFVAMKLQADRAALGITRSIERDFVVLGNFLNGYFVTVFLMNSLWIHIPFLLTLAAGDQLAGEATGGTFRILLIRPVSRTSILFTKYLVTLVYTASVVAFLAALSLGLGLLLFGTGDLFVPGRFIVILPEADAIGRILFGFA
;
A
#
# COMPACT_ATOMS: atom_id res chain seq x y z
N MET A 1 -19.54 -15.41 -22.41
CA MET A 1 -18.26 -16.13 -22.48
C MET A 1 -17.10 -15.34 -21.84
N ALA A 2 -16.94 -14.03 -22.11
CA ALA A 2 -15.87 -13.23 -21.49
C ALA A 2 -15.96 -13.11 -19.94
N ARG A 3 -17.18 -12.96 -19.39
CA ARG A 3 -17.40 -12.89 -17.92
C ARG A 3 -16.97 -14.17 -17.18
N THR A 4 -17.13 -15.35 -17.78
CA THR A 4 -16.75 -16.63 -17.16
C THR A 4 -15.24 -16.86 -17.21
N VAL A 5 -14.55 -16.34 -18.22
CA VAL A 5 -13.08 -16.42 -18.31
C VAL A 5 -12.43 -15.50 -17.27
N PHE A 6 -12.93 -14.26 -17.13
CA PHE A 6 -12.42 -13.31 -16.14
C PHE A 6 -12.55 -13.83 -14.70
N GLY A 7 -13.73 -14.34 -14.31
CA GLY A 7 -13.94 -14.88 -12.97
C GLY A 7 -13.00 -16.06 -12.65
N ASN A 8 -12.79 -16.96 -13.61
CA ASN A 8 -11.90 -18.10 -13.43
C ASN A 8 -10.43 -17.68 -13.29
N GLU A 9 -9.96 -16.68 -14.04
CA GLU A 9 -8.60 -16.15 -13.89
C GLU A 9 -8.40 -15.39 -12.58
N LEU A 10 -9.42 -14.69 -12.10
CA LEU A 10 -9.36 -13.96 -10.84
C LEU A 10 -9.21 -14.92 -9.66
N VAL A 11 -10.08 -15.95 -9.60
CA VAL A 11 -9.98 -17.01 -8.60
C VAL A 11 -8.63 -17.73 -8.67
N LYS A 12 -8.12 -17.97 -9.88
CA LYS A 12 -6.81 -18.62 -10.08
C LYS A 12 -5.67 -17.77 -9.54
N THR A 13 -5.71 -16.45 -9.75
CA THR A 13 -4.70 -15.52 -9.24
C THR A 13 -4.74 -15.49 -7.71
N PHE A 14 -5.91 -15.29 -7.11
CA PHE A 14 -6.03 -15.26 -5.64
C PHE A 14 -5.77 -16.60 -4.97
N ARG A 15 -5.93 -17.76 -5.65
CA ARG A 15 -5.61 -19.07 -5.06
C ARG A 15 -4.13 -19.45 -5.10
N ARG A 16 -3.29 -18.71 -5.83
CA ARG A 16 -1.85 -19.00 -5.87
C ARG A 16 -1.18 -18.46 -4.62
N TRP A 17 -0.53 -19.34 -3.86
CA TRP A 17 0.29 -18.96 -2.70
C TRP A 17 1.25 -17.81 -3.00
N ARG A 18 1.86 -17.82 -4.19
CA ARG A 18 2.80 -16.77 -4.62
C ARG A 18 2.17 -15.37 -4.71
N SER A 19 0.88 -15.27 -5.01
CA SER A 19 0.16 -13.98 -5.03
C SER A 19 -0.05 -13.40 -3.62
N TYR A 20 0.15 -14.17 -2.56
CA TYR A 20 0.07 -13.66 -1.19
C TYR A 20 1.38 -13.04 -0.69
N ILE A 21 2.50 -13.16 -1.43
CA ILE A 21 3.80 -12.62 -1.01
C ILE A 21 3.72 -11.11 -0.74
N ALA A 22 3.04 -10.35 -1.60
CA ALA A 22 2.88 -8.90 -1.41
C ALA A 22 2.05 -8.58 -0.15
N PHE A 23 0.94 -9.28 0.06
CA PHE A 23 0.07 -9.11 1.23
C PHE A 23 0.80 -9.44 2.53
N VAL A 24 1.53 -10.56 2.57
CA VAL A 24 2.33 -10.97 3.74
C VAL A 24 3.44 -9.95 4.00
N THR A 25 4.16 -9.52 2.97
CA THR A 25 5.23 -8.52 3.11
C THR A 25 4.67 -7.22 3.69
N ILE A 26 3.58 -6.68 3.15
CA ILE A 26 2.94 -5.47 3.67
C ILE A 26 2.42 -5.70 5.10
N GLY A 27 1.79 -6.85 5.34
CA GLY A 27 1.26 -7.23 6.66
C GLY A 27 2.34 -7.39 7.74
N ILE A 28 3.61 -7.58 7.38
CA ILE A 28 4.73 -7.62 8.32
C ILE A 28 5.43 -6.26 8.41
N VAL A 29 5.74 -5.66 7.26
CA VAL A 29 6.52 -4.41 7.20
C VAL A 29 5.75 -3.25 7.84
N VAL A 30 4.45 -3.13 7.58
CA VAL A 30 3.66 -1.99 8.10
C VAL A 30 3.58 -1.99 9.63
N PRO A 31 3.16 -3.09 10.31
CA PRO A 31 3.20 -3.14 11.77
C PRO A 31 4.61 -2.97 12.34
N LEU A 32 5.63 -3.54 11.69
CA LEU A 32 7.02 -3.42 12.14
C LEU A 32 7.47 -1.95 12.16
N VAL A 33 7.18 -1.20 11.10
CA VAL A 33 7.50 0.24 11.04
C VAL A 33 6.75 1.00 12.13
N PHE A 34 5.47 0.69 12.37
CA PHE A 34 4.68 1.39 13.39
C PHE A 34 5.18 1.11 14.80
N VAL A 35 5.53 -0.14 15.10
CA VAL A 35 6.17 -0.50 16.38
C VAL A 35 7.52 0.22 16.52
N ALA A 36 8.34 0.23 15.46
CA ALA A 36 9.63 0.93 15.48
C ALA A 36 9.47 2.45 15.72
N MET A 37 8.43 3.07 15.15
CA MET A 37 8.11 4.49 15.40
C MET A 37 7.65 4.72 16.83
N LYS A 38 6.81 3.82 17.38
CA LYS A 38 6.35 3.92 18.77
C LYS A 38 7.51 3.78 19.77
N LEU A 39 8.45 2.89 19.51
CA LEU A 39 9.66 2.72 20.34
C LEU A 39 10.62 3.90 20.26
N GLN A 40 10.60 4.64 19.15
CA GLN A 40 11.44 5.82 18.93
C GLN A 40 10.72 7.13 19.29
N ALA A 41 9.47 7.07 19.74
CA ALA A 41 8.65 8.24 20.02
C ALA A 41 9.32 9.22 20.98
N ASP A 42 9.89 8.72 22.07
CA ASP A 42 10.54 9.54 23.10
C ASP A 42 11.81 10.22 22.59
N ARG A 43 12.59 9.53 21.74
CA ARG A 43 13.81 10.08 21.14
C ARG A 43 13.49 11.09 20.04
N ALA A 44 12.43 10.83 19.27
CA ALA A 44 11.95 11.73 18.24
C ALA A 44 11.40 13.03 18.85
N ALA A 45 10.66 12.94 19.96
CA ALA A 45 10.20 14.10 20.71
C ALA A 45 11.37 14.98 21.18
N LEU A 46 12.41 14.39 21.77
CA LEU A 46 13.60 15.11 22.23
C LEU A 46 14.41 15.79 21.11
N GLY A 47 14.46 15.19 19.92
CA GLY A 47 15.13 15.76 18.74
C GLY A 47 14.38 16.95 18.14
N ILE A 48 13.04 16.88 18.13
CA ILE A 48 12.16 17.93 17.59
C ILE A 48 12.09 19.11 18.57
N THR A 49 11.99 18.88 19.88
CA THR A 49 11.98 19.96 20.90
C THR A 49 13.19 20.88 20.78
N ARG A 50 14.39 20.33 20.56
CA ARG A 50 15.62 21.14 20.38
C ARG A 50 15.65 21.96 19.09
N SER A 51 14.90 21.53 18.07
CA SER A 51 14.84 22.23 16.77
C SER A 51 13.72 23.28 16.71
N ILE A 52 12.69 23.17 17.57
CA ILE A 52 11.49 24.03 17.56
C ILE A 52 11.48 25.06 18.71
N GLU A 53 12.29 24.87 19.77
CA GLU A 53 12.40 25.78 20.93
C GLU A 53 12.73 27.26 20.60
N ARG A 54 13.11 27.59 19.35
CA ARG A 54 13.36 28.98 18.95
C ARG A 54 12.12 29.75 18.47
N ASP A 55 11.07 29.09 17.96
CA ASP A 55 10.01 29.81 17.23
C ASP A 55 8.56 29.39 17.53
N PHE A 56 8.26 28.22 18.12
CA PHE A 56 6.86 27.81 18.36
C PHE A 56 6.64 27.01 19.66
N VAL A 57 5.64 27.40 20.46
CA VAL A 57 5.06 26.58 21.53
C VAL A 57 4.04 25.63 20.90
N VAL A 58 4.42 24.38 20.69
CA VAL A 58 3.49 23.37 20.17
C VAL A 58 2.87 22.61 21.34
N LEU A 59 1.59 22.88 21.60
CA LEU A 59 0.76 22.11 22.53
C LEU A 59 0.13 20.94 21.78
N GLY A 60 0.66 19.73 21.93
CA GLY A 60 0.03 18.51 21.40
C GLY A 60 0.98 17.32 21.21
N ASN A 61 0.42 16.13 20.99
CA ASN A 61 1.16 14.94 20.60
C ASN A 61 1.48 15.00 19.09
N PHE A 62 2.75 15.21 18.74
CA PHE A 62 3.20 15.23 17.34
C PHE A 62 3.06 13.88 16.63
N LEU A 63 3.08 12.79 17.38
CA LEU A 63 2.95 11.42 16.87
C LEU A 63 1.47 11.03 16.80
N ASN A 64 0.82 11.52 15.77
CA ASN A 64 -0.55 11.21 15.41
C ASN A 64 -0.62 10.06 14.38
N GLY A 65 -1.69 9.27 14.39
CA GLY A 65 -1.95 8.23 13.40
C GLY A 65 -1.91 8.71 11.94
N TYR A 66 -2.39 9.93 11.67
CA TYR A 66 -2.32 10.50 10.32
C TYR A 66 -0.88 10.83 9.90
N PHE A 67 -0.07 11.41 10.80
CA PHE A 67 1.35 11.70 10.55
C PHE A 67 2.13 10.41 10.26
N VAL A 68 1.93 9.37 11.08
CA VAL A 68 2.58 8.07 10.93
C VAL A 68 2.20 7.41 9.60
N THR A 69 0.93 7.52 9.20
CA THR A 69 0.45 7.01 7.90
C THR A 69 1.12 7.73 6.73
N VAL A 70 1.19 9.06 6.76
CA VAL A 70 1.85 9.86 5.70
C VAL A 70 3.36 9.59 5.66
N PHE A 71 4.00 9.45 6.81
CA PHE A 71 5.40 9.07 6.90
C PHE A 71 5.65 7.70 6.25
N LEU A 72 4.80 6.71 6.55
CA LEU A 72 4.87 5.38 5.96
C LEU A 72 4.71 5.41 4.44
N MET A 73 3.73 6.17 3.93
CA MET A 73 3.53 6.33 2.48
C MET A 73 4.80 6.87 1.79
N ASN A 74 5.45 7.87 2.38
CA ASN A 74 6.69 8.43 1.85
C ASN A 74 7.86 7.44 1.94
N SER A 75 7.97 6.68 3.04
CA SER A 75 9.04 5.70 3.23
C SER A 75 8.93 4.49 2.27
N LEU A 76 7.70 4.07 1.95
CA LEU A 76 7.43 2.90 1.11
C LEU A 76 7.24 3.23 -0.38
N TRP A 77 7.51 4.46 -0.81
CA TRP A 77 7.29 4.91 -2.19
C TRP A 77 7.92 3.99 -3.24
N ILE A 78 9.17 3.54 -3.04
CA ILE A 78 9.86 2.66 -3.99
C ILE A 78 9.53 1.18 -3.78
N HIS A 79 9.22 0.77 -2.56
CA HIS A 79 9.01 -0.62 -2.18
C HIS A 79 7.71 -1.18 -2.76
N ILE A 80 6.64 -0.37 -2.78
CA ILE A 80 5.32 -0.82 -3.25
C ILE A 80 5.31 -1.10 -4.77
N PRO A 81 5.79 -0.20 -5.66
CA PRO A 81 5.89 -0.49 -7.09
C PRO A 81 6.79 -1.69 -7.38
N PHE A 82 7.88 -1.83 -6.62
CA PHE A 82 8.79 -2.97 -6.76
C PHE A 82 8.11 -4.31 -6.44
N LEU A 83 7.44 -4.42 -5.28
CA LEU A 83 6.71 -5.64 -4.91
C LEU A 83 5.61 -5.98 -5.92
N LEU A 84 4.94 -4.95 -6.44
CA LEU A 84 3.85 -5.12 -7.39
C LEU A 84 4.34 -5.61 -8.76
N THR A 85 5.40 -5.01 -9.30
CA THR A 85 6.00 -5.43 -10.58
C THR A 85 6.54 -6.85 -10.52
N LEU A 86 7.11 -7.27 -9.38
CA LEU A 86 7.55 -8.64 -9.15
C LEU A 86 6.36 -9.62 -9.16
N ALA A 87 5.29 -9.31 -8.43
CA ALA A 87 4.09 -10.15 -8.36
C ALA A 87 3.38 -10.27 -9.73
N ALA A 88 3.27 -9.17 -10.47
CA ALA A 88 2.73 -9.17 -11.82
C ALA A 88 3.61 -9.96 -12.80
N GLY A 89 4.94 -9.82 -12.68
CA GLY A 89 5.92 -10.57 -13.46
C GLY A 89 5.83 -12.07 -13.23
N ASP A 90 5.75 -12.52 -11.97
CA ASP A 90 5.58 -13.95 -11.63
C ASP A 90 4.28 -14.53 -12.21
N GLN A 91 3.21 -13.74 -12.22
CA GLN A 91 1.92 -14.16 -12.79
C GLN A 91 1.99 -14.40 -14.31
N LEU A 92 2.85 -13.67 -15.04
CA LEU A 92 3.11 -13.89 -16.46
C LEU A 92 4.12 -15.01 -16.68
N ALA A 93 5.28 -14.94 -16.03
CA ALA A 93 6.37 -15.89 -16.19
C ALA A 93 5.98 -17.32 -15.75
N GLY A 94 5.27 -17.46 -14.64
CA GLY A 94 4.85 -18.76 -14.13
C GLY A 94 3.93 -19.55 -15.07
N GLU A 95 3.19 -18.87 -15.96
CA GLU A 95 2.37 -19.53 -16.97
C GLU A 95 3.14 -19.86 -18.25
N ALA A 96 4.17 -19.07 -18.55
CA ALA A 96 5.08 -19.36 -19.66
C ALA A 96 5.92 -20.61 -19.33
N THR A 97 6.47 -20.68 -18.11
CA THR A 97 7.25 -21.83 -17.64
C THR A 97 6.41 -23.10 -17.50
N GLY A 98 5.15 -22.97 -17.05
CA GLY A 98 4.22 -24.11 -16.91
C GLY A 98 3.63 -24.63 -18.22
N GLY A 99 4.03 -24.10 -19.38
CA GLY A 99 3.53 -24.51 -20.70
C GLY A 99 2.06 -24.21 -20.97
N THR A 100 1.35 -23.57 -20.04
CA THR A 100 -0.10 -23.29 -20.14
C THR A 100 -0.39 -22.28 -21.26
N PHE A 101 0.55 -21.38 -21.56
CA PHE A 101 0.46 -20.49 -22.73
C PHE A 101 0.28 -21.27 -24.04
N ARG A 102 0.96 -22.42 -24.20
CA ARG A 102 0.81 -23.24 -25.41
C ARG A 102 -0.58 -23.84 -25.51
N ILE A 103 -1.15 -24.29 -24.39
CA ILE A 103 -2.50 -24.88 -24.32
C ILE A 103 -3.57 -23.82 -24.58
N LEU A 104 -3.41 -22.60 -24.03
CA LEU A 104 -4.29 -21.46 -24.28
C LEU A 104 -4.33 -21.04 -25.76
N LEU A 105 -3.20 -21.15 -26.46
CA LEU A 105 -3.06 -20.75 -27.87
C LEU A 105 -3.66 -21.75 -28.88
N ILE A 106 -3.96 -22.99 -28.46
CA ILE A 106 -4.55 -24.03 -29.32
C ILE A 106 -6.09 -23.95 -29.31
N ARG A 107 -6.70 -23.26 -28.33
CA ARG A 107 -8.15 -23.09 -28.22
C ARG A 107 -8.62 -21.92 -29.11
N PRO A 108 -9.79 -22.00 -29.77
CA PRO A 108 -10.30 -20.93 -30.64
C PRO A 108 -10.83 -19.74 -29.82
N VAL A 109 -9.94 -19.03 -29.16
CA VAL A 109 -10.23 -17.82 -28.37
C VAL A 109 -9.33 -16.70 -28.90
N SER A 110 -9.86 -15.48 -29.05
CA SER A 110 -9.08 -14.37 -29.57
C SER A 110 -7.92 -14.02 -28.62
N ARG A 111 -6.70 -13.94 -29.18
CA ARG A 111 -5.46 -13.67 -28.42
C ARG A 111 -5.53 -12.37 -27.63
N THR A 112 -6.17 -11.36 -28.20
CA THR A 112 -6.40 -10.04 -27.59
C THR A 112 -7.33 -10.12 -26.39
N SER A 113 -8.38 -10.94 -26.43
CA SER A 113 -9.31 -11.12 -25.30
C SER A 113 -8.62 -11.80 -24.12
N ILE A 114 -7.70 -12.74 -24.36
CA ILE A 114 -6.92 -13.38 -23.28
C ILE A 114 -5.98 -12.37 -22.65
N LEU A 115 -5.20 -11.63 -23.45
CA LEU A 115 -4.27 -10.62 -22.95
C LEU A 115 -4.99 -9.53 -22.15
N PHE A 116 -6.15 -9.06 -22.64
CA PHE A 116 -6.95 -8.04 -21.97
C PHE A 116 -7.54 -8.54 -20.65
N THR A 117 -8.00 -9.79 -20.60
CA THR A 117 -8.48 -10.40 -19.35
C THR A 117 -7.36 -10.46 -18.32
N LYS A 118 -6.17 -10.89 -18.74
CA LYS A 118 -5.00 -11.00 -17.86
C LYS A 118 -4.56 -9.64 -17.33
N TYR A 119 -4.57 -8.62 -18.17
CA TYR A 119 -4.32 -7.23 -17.77
C TYR A 119 -5.32 -6.75 -16.71
N LEU A 120 -6.63 -6.97 -16.93
CA LEU A 120 -7.66 -6.59 -15.96
C LEU A 120 -7.50 -7.34 -14.63
N VAL A 121 -7.16 -8.63 -14.65
CA VAL A 121 -6.95 -9.41 -13.42
C VAL A 121 -5.75 -8.89 -12.63
N THR A 122 -4.65 -8.55 -13.32
CA THR A 122 -3.48 -7.93 -12.67
C THR A 122 -3.82 -6.54 -12.12
N LEU A 123 -4.64 -5.74 -12.82
CA LEU A 123 -5.10 -4.43 -12.33
C LEU A 123 -5.93 -4.58 -11.04
N VAL A 124 -6.88 -5.53 -11.01
CA VAL A 124 -7.66 -5.80 -9.79
C VAL A 124 -6.77 -6.31 -8.65
N TYR A 125 -5.78 -7.14 -8.95
CA TYR A 125 -4.80 -7.58 -7.95
C TYR A 125 -4.02 -6.40 -7.36
N THR A 126 -3.50 -5.52 -8.22
CA THR A 126 -2.84 -4.28 -7.80
C THR A 126 -3.73 -3.44 -6.90
N ALA A 127 -4.96 -3.16 -7.33
CA ALA A 127 -5.92 -2.36 -6.57
C ALA A 127 -6.20 -3.01 -5.19
N SER A 128 -6.29 -4.33 -5.13
CA SER A 128 -6.51 -5.06 -3.88
C SER A 128 -5.33 -4.93 -2.91
N VAL A 129 -4.09 -4.97 -3.42
CA VAL A 129 -2.88 -4.79 -2.61
C VAL A 129 -2.79 -3.36 -2.08
N VAL A 130 -3.07 -2.36 -2.91
CA VAL A 130 -3.07 -0.94 -2.50
C VAL A 130 -4.17 -0.67 -1.48
N ALA A 131 -5.38 -1.20 -1.69
CA ALA A 131 -6.48 -1.09 -0.73
C ALA A 131 -6.13 -1.74 0.62
N PHE A 132 -5.46 -2.89 0.61
CA PHE A 132 -5.00 -3.55 1.83
C PHE A 132 -3.94 -2.72 2.57
N LEU A 133 -2.99 -2.11 1.85
CA LEU A 133 -2.02 -1.18 2.41
C LEU A 133 -2.71 0.03 3.06
N ALA A 134 -3.69 0.64 2.37
CA ALA A 134 -4.43 1.78 2.89
C ALA A 134 -5.20 1.41 4.16
N ALA A 135 -5.89 0.25 4.16
CA ALA A 135 -6.63 -0.23 5.32
C ALA A 135 -5.73 -0.54 6.52
N LEU A 136 -4.57 -1.20 6.30
CA LEU A 136 -3.62 -1.49 7.38
C LEU A 136 -2.97 -0.22 7.94
N SER A 137 -2.53 0.68 7.07
CA SER A 137 -1.80 1.88 7.50
C SER A 137 -2.71 2.86 8.26
N LEU A 138 -3.90 3.16 7.72
CA LEU A 138 -4.89 3.99 8.42
C LEU A 138 -5.43 3.28 9.68
N GLY A 139 -5.79 2.00 9.56
CA GLY A 139 -6.35 1.24 10.68
C GLY A 139 -5.38 1.14 11.85
N LEU A 140 -4.16 0.68 11.62
CA LEU A 140 -3.15 0.59 12.68
C LEU A 140 -2.66 1.96 13.14
N GLY A 141 -2.65 2.97 12.25
CA GLY A 141 -2.20 4.32 12.58
C GLY A 141 -3.14 4.94 13.60
N LEU A 142 -4.43 4.92 13.31
CA LEU A 142 -5.47 5.41 14.21
C LEU A 142 -5.55 4.60 15.51
N LEU A 143 -5.43 3.27 15.45
CA LEU A 143 -5.50 2.42 16.63
C LEU A 143 -4.30 2.59 17.59
N LEU A 144 -3.09 2.77 17.06
CA LEU A 144 -1.87 2.80 17.88
C LEU A 144 -1.46 4.19 18.36
N PHE A 145 -1.77 5.24 17.57
CA PHE A 145 -1.33 6.61 17.82
C PHE A 145 -2.48 7.60 18.04
N GLY A 146 -3.73 7.19 17.84
CA GLY A 146 -4.91 8.03 18.02
C GLY A 146 -5.13 9.05 16.91
N THR A 147 -6.09 9.93 17.15
CA THR A 147 -6.49 11.03 16.25
C THR A 147 -5.93 12.38 16.72
N GLY A 148 -5.83 13.32 15.79
CA GLY A 148 -5.41 14.71 16.03
C GLY A 148 -5.20 15.46 14.71
N ASP A 149 -4.57 16.63 14.78
CA ASP A 149 -4.23 17.39 13.57
C ASP A 149 -3.12 16.73 12.74
N LEU A 150 -3.30 16.75 11.42
CA LEU A 150 -2.34 16.17 10.50
C LEU A 150 -1.14 17.13 10.37
N PHE A 151 -0.01 16.68 10.89
CA PHE A 151 1.28 17.31 10.65
C PHE A 151 1.89 16.74 9.35
N VAL A 152 2.28 17.58 8.41
CA VAL A 152 3.04 17.15 7.22
C VAL A 152 4.35 17.93 7.16
N PRO A 153 5.51 17.29 7.40
CA PRO A 153 6.81 17.95 7.26
C PRO A 153 7.13 18.12 5.77
N GLY A 154 7.13 19.37 5.30
CA GLY A 154 7.56 19.76 3.95
C GLY A 154 8.57 20.92 3.98
N ARG A 155 8.72 21.67 2.87
CA ARG A 155 9.49 22.94 2.87
C ARG A 155 8.92 23.98 3.85
N PHE A 156 7.63 23.88 4.16
CA PHE A 156 6.95 24.58 5.22
C PHE A 156 6.19 23.54 6.07
N ILE A 157 6.05 23.80 7.37
CA ILE A 157 5.21 22.99 8.24
C ILE A 157 3.75 23.36 7.93
N VAL A 158 2.99 22.40 7.39
CA VAL A 158 1.55 22.59 7.14
C VAL A 158 0.79 21.72 8.14
N ILE A 159 0.00 22.38 8.98
CA ILE A 159 -0.91 21.74 9.93
C ILE A 159 -2.29 21.75 9.26
N LEU A 160 -2.85 20.57 9.00
CA LEU A 160 -4.18 20.44 8.42
C LEU A 160 -5.19 20.01 9.49
N PRO A 161 -6.41 20.59 9.48
CA PRO A 161 -7.50 20.11 10.31
C PRO A 161 -7.82 18.64 10.03
N GLU A 162 -8.15 17.90 11.09
CA GLU A 162 -8.48 16.47 11.02
C GLU A 162 -9.56 16.12 9.98
N ALA A 163 -10.56 16.99 9.79
CA ALA A 163 -11.69 16.75 8.88
C ALA A 163 -11.27 16.58 7.40
N ASP A 164 -10.21 17.25 6.97
CA ASP A 164 -9.72 17.19 5.59
C ASP A 164 -8.61 16.14 5.40
N ALA A 165 -8.05 15.62 6.50
CA ALA A 165 -6.90 14.72 6.49
C ALA A 165 -7.23 13.36 5.85
N ILE A 166 -8.35 12.75 6.24
CA ILE A 166 -8.75 11.42 5.76
C ILE A 166 -8.96 11.43 4.25
N GLY A 167 -9.72 12.42 3.73
CA GLY A 167 -10.01 12.53 2.31
C GLY A 167 -8.72 12.63 1.48
N ARG A 168 -7.79 13.48 1.91
CA ARG A 168 -6.49 13.67 1.25
C ARG A 168 -5.63 12.41 1.28
N ILE A 169 -5.58 11.71 2.42
CA ILE A 169 -4.81 10.47 2.54
C ILE A 169 -5.40 9.39 1.62
N LEU A 170 -6.72 9.24 1.57
CA LEU A 170 -7.38 8.30 0.68
C LEU A 170 -7.11 8.61 -0.80
N PHE A 171 -7.16 9.89 -1.20
CA PHE A 171 -6.75 10.30 -2.55
C PHE A 171 -5.27 10.06 -2.82
N GLY A 172 -4.41 10.12 -1.80
CA GLY A 172 -2.98 9.80 -1.94
C GLY A 172 -2.69 8.32 -2.19
N PHE A 173 -3.64 7.41 -1.89
CA PHE A 173 -3.54 5.99 -2.20
C PHE A 173 -4.14 5.60 -3.56
N ALA A 174 -4.91 6.49 -4.19
CA ALA A 174 -5.57 6.26 -5.49
C ALA A 174 -4.62 6.55 -6.67
#